data_AF-A0A8X6KM53-F1
#
_entry.id   AF-A0A8X6KM53-F1
#
_cell.length_a   1.000
_cell.length_b   1.000
_cell.length_c   1.000
_cell.angle_alpha   90.00
_cell.angle_beta   90.00
_cell.angle_gamma   90.00
#
_symmetry.space_group_name_H-M   'P 1'
#
loop_
_entity.id
_entity.type
_entity.pdbx_description
1 polymer ?
#
loop_
_entity_poly.entity_id
_entity_poly.type
_entity_poly.pdbx_seq_one_letter_code
_entity_poly.pdbx_strand_id
1 'polypeptide(L)' 'MRSKAGSRISEEMLKSLFIQRLPTHVQQILAISNDQIDNLAEMADGVMAVAASTSSIHVIDAENQHMKTMLMEISSRL' A
#
# COMPACT_ATOMS: atom_id res chain seq x y z
N MET A 1 7.86 -5.61 -18.57
CA MET A 1 8.97 -6.09 -17.70
C MET A 1 9.61 -7.38 -18.21
N ARG A 2 8.82 -8.31 -18.75
CA ARG A 2 9.30 -9.60 -19.30
C ARG A 2 10.29 -9.47 -20.48
N SER A 3 10.09 -8.52 -21.41
CA SER A 3 10.98 -8.37 -22.58
C SER A 3 12.41 -7.90 -22.26
N LYS A 4 12.65 -7.29 -21.08
CA LYS A 4 13.98 -6.84 -20.65
C LYS A 4 14.70 -7.86 -19.75
N ALA A 5 13.97 -8.80 -19.15
CA ALA A 5 14.50 -9.78 -18.20
C ALA A 5 15.10 -11.03 -18.86
N GLY A 6 14.94 -11.18 -20.18
CA GLY A 6 15.58 -12.17 -21.07
C GLY A 6 15.94 -13.49 -20.41
N SER A 7 14.99 -14.42 -20.31
CA SER A 7 15.10 -15.84 -19.86
C SER A 7 15.95 -16.17 -18.62
N ARG A 8 16.54 -15.18 -17.93
CA ARG A 8 17.46 -15.36 -16.80
C ARG A 8 16.74 -15.25 -15.46
N ILE A 9 15.57 -14.63 -15.46
CA ILE A 9 14.74 -14.42 -14.26
C ILE A 9 13.54 -15.33 -14.36
N SER A 10 13.31 -16.15 -13.33
CA SER A 10 12.13 -17.02 -13.26
C SER A 10 10.86 -16.18 -13.10
N GLU A 11 9.73 -16.67 -13.61
CA GLU A 11 8.43 -16.00 -13.45
C GLU A 11 8.10 -15.78 -11.96
N GLU A 12 8.49 -16.70 -11.08
CA GLU A 12 8.28 -16.54 -9.63
C GLU A 12 9.10 -15.39 -9.04
N MET A 13 10.36 -15.23 -9.46
CA MET A 13 11.19 -14.11 -9.02
C MET A 13 10.63 -12.79 -9.56
N LEU A 14 10.14 -12.78 -10.79
CA LEU A 14 9.46 -11.63 -11.40
C LEU A 14 8.20 -11.24 -10.62
N LYS A 15 7.36 -12.21 -10.25
CA LYS A 15 6.18 -11.99 -9.39
C LYS A 15 6.57 -11.44 -8.02
N SER A 16 7.58 -12.04 -7.37
CA SER A 16 8.06 -11.60 -6.07
C SER A 16 8.56 -10.16 -6.09
N LEU A 17 9.38 -9.80 -7.09
CA LEU A 17 9.87 -8.43 -7.29
C LEU A 17 8.74 -7.45 -7.61
N PHE A 18 7.74 -7.87 -8.37
CA PHE A 18 6.57 -7.06 -8.68
C PHE A 18 5.78 -6.75 -7.40
N ILE A 19 5.42 -7.76 -6.63
CA ILE A 19 4.67 -7.61 -5.37
C ILE A 19 5.48 -6.75 -4.38
N GLN A 20 6.78 -7.01 -4.19
CA GLN A 20 7.61 -6.25 -3.25
C GLN A 20 7.68 -4.74 -3.53
N ARG A 21 7.45 -4.28 -4.77
CA ARG A 21 7.46 -2.84 -5.10
C ARG A 21 6.16 -2.12 -4.76
N LEU A 22 5.08 -2.84 -4.46
CA LEU A 22 3.77 -2.26 -4.18
C LEU A 22 3.62 -1.84 -2.71
N PRO A 23 2.67 -0.97 -2.35
CA PRO A 23 2.36 -0.67 -0.96
C PRO A 23 1.87 -1.90 -0.18
N THR A 24 2.11 -1.96 1.13
CA THR A 24 1.84 -3.13 1.98
C THR A 24 0.40 -3.66 1.87
N HIS A 25 -0.60 -2.78 1.80
CA HIS A 25 -1.99 -3.21 1.67
C HIS A 25 -2.28 -3.92 0.34
N VAL A 26 -1.67 -3.45 -0.75
CA VAL A 26 -1.78 -4.10 -2.07
C VAL A 26 -1.05 -5.44 -2.08
N GLN A 27 0.13 -5.51 -1.43
CA GLN A 27 0.87 -6.77 -1.30
C GLN A 27 0.05 -7.85 -0.60
N GLN A 28 -0.61 -7.50 0.51
CA GLN A 28 -1.45 -8.43 1.28
C GLN A 28 -2.61 -8.99 0.46
N ILE A 29 -3.20 -8.16 -0.41
CA ILE A 29 -4.30 -8.55 -1.29
C ILE A 29 -3.80 -9.40 -2.47
N LEU A 30 -2.63 -9.08 -3.03
CA LEU A 30 -2.07 -9.86 -4.14
C LEU A 30 -1.43 -11.17 -3.69
N ALA A 31 -0.94 -11.27 -2.45
CA ALA A 31 -0.29 -12.46 -1.92
C ALA A 31 -1.20 -13.70 -1.83
N ILE A 32 -2.52 -13.50 -1.80
CA ILE A 32 -3.51 -14.59 -1.86
C ILE A 32 -3.80 -15.08 -3.29
N SER A 33 -3.43 -14.29 -4.31
CA SER A 33 -3.59 -14.69 -5.71
C SER A 33 -2.36 -15.42 -6.22
N ASN A 34 -2.57 -16.52 -6.93
CA ASN A 34 -1.50 -17.28 -7.61
C ASN A 34 -1.46 -17.03 -9.13
N ASP A 35 -2.08 -15.95 -9.59
CA ASP A 35 -2.23 -15.62 -11.00
C ASP A 35 -0.91 -15.23 -11.69
N GLN A 36 -0.93 -15.15 -13.02
CA GLN A 36 0.19 -14.66 -13.81
C GLN A 36 0.46 -13.17 -13.55
N ILE A 37 1.70 -12.74 -13.80
CA ILE A 37 2.14 -11.37 -13.51
C ILE A 37 1.30 -10.30 -14.22
N ASP A 38 0.79 -10.61 -15.42
CA ASP A 38 -0.05 -9.70 -16.19
C ASP A 38 -1.42 -9.46 -15.51
N ASN A 39 -2.03 -10.52 -14.96
CA ASN A 39 -3.28 -10.43 -14.18
C ASN A 39 -3.05 -9.79 -12.81
N LEU A 40 -1.90 -10.09 -12.17
CA LEU A 40 -1.49 -9.47 -10.90
C LEU A 40 -1.31 -7.96 -11.07
N ALA A 41 -0.85 -7.51 -12.24
CA ALA A 41 -0.72 -6.08 -12.54
C ALA A 41 -2.09 -5.41 -12.66
N GLU A 42 -3.03 -6.03 -13.38
CA GLU A 42 -4.41 -5.51 -13.48
C GLU A 42 -5.09 -5.44 -12.09
N MET A 43 -4.91 -6.47 -11.25
CA MET A 43 -5.41 -6.46 -9.88
C MET A 43 -4.74 -5.37 -9.02
N ALA A 44 -3.43 -5.18 -9.15
CA ALA A 44 -2.71 -4.13 -8.44
C ALA A 44 -3.26 -2.75 -8.79
N ASP A 45 -3.52 -2.49 -10.07
CA ASP A 45 -4.09 -1.24 -10.56
C ASP A 45 -5.51 -1.02 -10.00
N GLY A 46 -6.34 -2.06 -9.98
CA GLY A 46 -7.68 -2.01 -9.40
C GLY A 46 -7.67 -1.70 -7.90
N VAL A 47 -6.82 -2.39 -7.13
CA VAL A 47 -6.68 -2.15 -5.69
C VAL A 47 -6.15 -0.74 -5.41
N MET A 48 -5.18 -0.28 -6.20
CA MET A 48 -4.63 1.07 -6.05
C MET A 48 -5.64 2.16 -6.38
N ALA A 49 -6.48 1.96 -7.40
CA ALA A 49 -7.57 2.89 -7.73
C ALA A 49 -8.58 3.04 -6.59
N VAL A 50 -8.91 1.93 -5.91
CA VAL A 50 -9.80 1.95 -4.74
C VAL A 50 -9.14 2.62 -3.53
N ALA A 51 -7.86 2.31 -3.26
CA ALA A 51 -7.12 2.91 -2.16
C ALA A 51 -6.94 4.44 -2.32
N ALA A 52 -6.81 4.93 -3.55
CA ALA A 52 -6.72 6.36 -3.83
C ALA A 52 -8.06 7.09 -3.68
N SER A 53 -9.18 6.39 -3.86
CA SER A 53 -10.53 6.95 -3.75
C SER A 53 -11.09 6.92 -2.33
N THR A 54 -10.52 6.11 -1.44
CA THR A 54 -10.74 6.23 0.00
C THR A 54 -9.99 7.45 0.53
N SER A 55 -10.62 8.61 0.36
CA SER A 55 -10.26 9.82 1.10
C SER A 55 -10.17 9.44 2.56
N SER A 56 -8.98 9.51 3.14
CA SER A 56 -8.78 9.28 4.56
C SER A 56 -9.80 10.14 5.30
N ILE A 57 -10.75 9.52 5.98
CA ILE A 57 -11.75 10.23 6.78
C ILE A 57 -10.99 10.81 7.97
N HIS A 58 -10.38 11.98 7.77
CA HIS A 58 -9.57 12.72 8.75
C HIS A 58 -10.37 13.22 9.96
N VAL A 59 -11.66 12.91 10.05
CA VAL A 59 -12.55 13.34 11.15
C VAL A 59 -12.00 12.91 12.51
N ILE A 60 -11.40 11.71 12.61
CA ILE A 60 -10.87 11.17 13.87
C ILE A 60 -9.49 11.76 14.20
N ASP A 61 -8.72 12.21 13.21
CA ASP A 61 -7.39 12.80 13.44
C ASP A 61 -7.52 14.20 14.04
N ALA A 62 -8.48 15.01 13.59
CA ALA A 62 -8.68 16.37 14.10
C ALA A 62 -8.97 16.44 15.61
N GLU A 63 -9.84 15.57 16.13
CA GLU A 63 -10.11 15.51 17.59
C GLU A 63 -8.90 15.01 18.37
N ASN A 64 -8.15 14.05 17.82
CA ASN A 64 -6.99 13.49 18.49
C ASN A 64 -5.80 14.46 18.52
N GLN A 65 -5.63 15.27 17.46
CA GLN A 65 -4.68 16.39 17.45
C GLN A 65 -5.08 17.44 18.49
N HIS A 66 -6.36 17.81 18.57
CA HIS A 66 -6.82 18.80 19.54
C HIS A 66 -6.57 18.36 20.99
N MET A 67 -6.85 17.09 21.31
CA MET A 67 -6.59 16.53 22.63
C MET A 67 -5.09 16.47 22.94
N LYS A 68 -4.25 16.10 21.97
CA LYS A 68 -2.79 16.17 22.11
C LYS A 68 -2.28 17.59 22.36
N THR A 69 -2.81 18.57 21.64
CA THR A 69 -2.45 19.98 21.83
C THR A 69 -2.82 20.45 23.24
N MET A 70 -4.03 20.14 23.73
CA MET A 70 -4.43 20.50 25.10
C MET A 70 -3.56 19.83 26.17
N LEU A 71 -3.21 18.55 26.01
CA LEU A 71 -2.31 17.86 26.94
C LEU A 71 -0.91 18.49 26.95
N MET A 72 -0.38 18.86 25.78
CA MET A 72 0.92 19.51 25.67
C MET A 72 0.93 20.91 26.32
N GLU A 73 -0.15 21.67 26.18
CA GLU A 73 -0.29 22.98 26.82
C GLU A 73 -0.35 22.88 28.35
N ILE A 74 -1.08 21.89 28.89
CA ILE A 74 -1.14 21.64 30.34
C ILE A 74 0.24 21.24 30.88
N SER A 75 0.94 20.33 30.21
CA SER A 75 2.29 19.91 30.62
C SER A 75 3.33 21.02 30.56
N SER A 76 3.15 22.03 29.70
CA SER A 76 4.06 23.18 29.62
C SER A 76 3.86 24.22 30.73
N ARG A 77 2.74 24.17 31.45
CA ARG A 77 2.37 25.12 32.51
C ARG A 77 2.60 24.59 33.93
N LEU A 78 2.99 23.33 34.05
CA LEU A 78 3.43 22.69 35.31
C LEU A 78 4.96 22.82 35.44
#